data_AF-A0A7V9TTI9-F1
#
_entry.id   AF-A0A7V9TTI9-F1
#
_cell.length_a   1.000
_cell.length_b   1.000
_cell.length_c   1.000
_cell.angle_alpha   90.00
_cell.angle_beta   90.00
_cell.angle_gamma   90.00
#
_symmetry.space_group_name_H-M   'P 1'
#
loop_
_entity.id
_entity.type
_entity.pdbx_description
1 polymer ?
#
loop_
_entity_poly.entity_id
_entity_poly.type
_entity_poly.pdbx_seq_one_letter_code
_entity_poly.pdbx_strand_id
1 'polypeptide(L)'
;RPDDERESRSLHGLSRTLIANMVTGVTDGYEKRLEIVGVGYRVVPKGSNALEFSLGYSHSITVNAPEGITFTVEGPTRLAVQGVDKQAVGEVAAKIRKLRKPEPYKGKGIRYAGEQVRRKVGKAGK
;
A
#
# COMPACT_ATOMS: atom_id res chain seq x y z
N ARG A 1 4.34 -12.00 31.74
CA ARG A 1 3.99 -10.68 32.31
C ARG A 1 4.49 -10.65 33.74
N PRO A 2 5.37 -9.70 34.13
CA PRO A 2 5.93 -9.65 35.48
C PRO A 2 5.00 -8.99 36.52
N ASP A 3 4.22 -7.97 36.14
CA ASP A 3 3.33 -7.23 37.05
C ASP A 3 2.06 -6.66 36.38
N ASP A 4 1.23 -5.97 37.18
CA ASP A 4 -0.04 -5.38 36.77
C ASP A 4 0.01 -3.89 36.36
N GLU A 5 1.20 -3.30 36.27
CA GLU A 5 1.37 -1.89 35.95
C GLU A 5 0.88 -1.57 34.52
N ARG A 6 0.58 -0.29 34.27
CA ARG A 6 0.03 0.17 32.98
C ARG A 6 1.00 -0.11 31.82
N GLU A 7 2.29 0.10 32.03
CA GLU A 7 3.32 -0.10 31.01
C GLU A 7 3.50 -1.58 30.68
N SER A 8 3.68 -2.42 31.71
CA SER A 8 3.77 -3.87 31.58
C SER A 8 2.56 -4.48 30.87
N ARG A 9 1.34 -4.01 31.16
CA ARG A 9 0.12 -4.42 30.44
C ARG A 9 0.15 -4.06 28.96
N SER A 10 0.54 -2.83 28.64
CA SER A 10 0.53 -2.31 27.28
C SER A 10 1.59 -3.02 26.42
N LEU A 11 2.80 -3.21 26.96
CA LEU A 11 3.90 -3.88 26.29
C LEU A 11 3.61 -5.36 26.06
N HIS A 12 2.98 -6.06 27.02
CA HIS A 12 2.63 -7.46 26.87
C HIS A 12 1.72 -7.71 25.66
N GLY A 13 0.67 -6.89 25.50
CA GLY A 13 -0.23 -6.97 24.34
C GLY A 13 0.49 -6.67 23.02
N LEU A 14 1.36 -5.66 23.02
CA LEU A 14 2.16 -5.29 21.85
C LEU A 14 3.10 -6.43 21.44
N SER A 15 3.95 -6.94 22.34
CA SER A 15 4.92 -8.00 22.06
C SER A 15 4.24 -9.28 21.58
N ARG A 16 3.13 -9.69 22.20
CA ARG A 16 2.32 -10.83 21.75
C ARG A 16 1.81 -10.64 20.32
N THR A 17 1.37 -9.43 19.99
CA THR A 17 0.86 -9.11 18.64
C THR A 17 1.97 -9.08 17.60
N LEU A 18 3.13 -8.52 17.94
CA LEU A 18 4.31 -8.52 17.05
C LEU A 18 4.76 -9.96 16.73
N ILE A 19 4.89 -10.81 17.75
CA ILE A 19 5.26 -12.23 17.56
C ILE A 19 4.22 -12.97 16.72
N ALA A 20 2.92 -12.79 17.03
CA ALA A 20 1.86 -13.41 16.25
C ALA A 20 1.90 -12.99 14.76
N ASN A 21 2.14 -11.70 14.48
CA ASN A 21 2.29 -11.24 13.09
C ASN A 21 3.53 -11.83 12.41
N MET A 22 4.66 -12.01 13.13
CA MET A 22 5.84 -12.67 12.56
C MET A 22 5.55 -14.12 12.18
N VAL A 23 4.84 -14.87 13.03
CA VAL A 23 4.44 -16.26 12.74
C VAL A 23 3.53 -16.31 11.51
N THR A 24 2.44 -15.53 11.49
CA THR A 24 1.52 -15.47 10.35
C THR A 24 2.21 -15.01 9.06
N GLY A 25 3.14 -14.07 9.15
CA GLY A 25 3.90 -13.58 8.01
C GLY A 25 4.73 -14.66 7.33
N VAL A 26 5.32 -15.59 8.10
CA VAL A 26 6.10 -16.71 7.55
C VAL A 26 5.21 -17.84 7.02
N THR A 27 4.05 -18.06 7.64
CA THR A 27 3.13 -19.15 7.23
C THR A 27 2.30 -18.78 6.00
N ASP A 28 1.68 -17.60 6.01
CA ASP A 28 0.67 -17.21 5.01
C ASP A 28 1.13 -16.03 4.14
N GLY A 29 2.08 -15.24 4.63
CA GLY A 29 2.49 -13.99 3.99
C GLY A 29 1.48 -12.86 4.17
N TYR A 30 1.88 -11.65 3.77
CA TYR A 30 1.02 -10.48 3.75
C TYR A 30 0.89 -9.90 2.35
N GLU A 31 -0.32 -9.47 2.01
CA GLU A 31 -0.63 -8.82 0.75
C GLU A 31 -1.41 -7.51 0.97
N LYS A 32 -1.03 -6.47 0.23
CA LYS A 32 -1.79 -5.22 0.11
C LYS A 32 -2.07 -4.92 -1.36
N ARG A 33 -3.35 -5.00 -1.73
CA ARG A 33 -3.84 -4.65 -3.06
C ARG A 33 -4.08 -3.14 -3.17
N LEU A 34 -3.56 -2.57 -4.25
CA LEU A 34 -3.67 -1.16 -4.61
C LEU A 34 -4.32 -1.05 -6.00
N GLU A 35 -5.17 -0.04 -6.15
CA GLU A 35 -5.84 0.29 -7.39
C GLU A 35 -5.45 1.70 -7.84
N ILE A 36 -5.18 1.84 -9.13
CA ILE A 36 -4.90 3.10 -9.79
C ILE A 36 -6.16 3.53 -10.53
N VAL A 37 -6.66 4.70 -10.18
CA VAL A 37 -7.81 5.32 -10.81
C VAL A 37 -7.35 6.55 -11.58
N GLY A 38 -7.62 6.59 -12.88
CA GLY A 38 -7.28 7.74 -13.71
C GLY A 38 -7.13 7.35 -15.17
N VAL A 39 -7.48 8.28 -16.06
CA VAL A 39 -7.26 8.11 -17.50
C VAL A 39 -5.77 8.32 -17.79
N GLY A 40 -5.16 7.37 -18.50
CA GLY A 40 -3.73 7.39 -18.82
C GLY A 40 -2.81 7.04 -17.64
N TYR A 41 -3.37 6.68 -16.48
CA TYR A 41 -2.57 6.23 -15.35
C TYR A 41 -2.34 4.73 -15.44
N ARG A 42 -1.08 4.33 -15.30
CA ARG A 42 -0.71 2.92 -15.34
C ARG A 42 0.54 2.63 -14.52
N VAL A 43 0.66 1.38 -14.11
CA VAL A 43 1.87 0.79 -13.57
C VAL A 43 2.40 -0.27 -14.54
N VAL A 44 3.71 -0.31 -14.71
CA VAL A 44 4.41 -1.31 -15.53
C VAL A 44 5.54 -1.91 -14.69
N PRO A 45 5.67 -3.24 -14.64
CA PRO A 45 6.82 -3.86 -14.00
C PRO A 45 8.09 -3.57 -14.79
N LYS A 46 9.14 -3.14 -14.10
CA LYS A 46 10.47 -2.86 -14.67
C LYS A 46 11.46 -3.83 -14.06
N GLY A 47 11.60 -5.00 -14.68
CA GLY A 47 12.36 -6.12 -14.11
C GLY A 47 11.61 -6.80 -12.95
N SER A 48 12.31 -7.56 -12.12
CA SER A 48 11.72 -8.34 -11.03
C SER A 48 11.39 -7.50 -9.79
N ASN A 49 12.16 -6.44 -9.53
CA ASN A 49 12.16 -5.72 -8.25
C ASN A 49 11.82 -4.22 -8.38
N ALA A 50 11.33 -3.75 -9.52
CA ALA A 50 10.94 -2.35 -9.67
C ALA A 50 9.62 -2.17 -10.42
N LEU A 51 8.91 -1.12 -10.05
CA LEU A 51 7.67 -0.68 -10.69
C LEU A 51 7.87 0.70 -11.29
N GLU A 52 7.45 0.88 -12.52
CA GLU A 52 7.41 2.17 -13.20
C GLU A 52 5.97 2.68 -13.27
N PHE A 53 5.75 3.89 -12.75
CA PHE A 53 4.46 4.53 -12.65
C PHE A 53 4.35 5.68 -13.64
N SER A 54 3.29 5.66 -14.44
CA SER A 54 2.83 6.80 -15.25
C SER A 54 1.58 7.38 -14.57
N LEU A 55 1.72 8.51 -13.86
CA LEU A 55 0.63 9.10 -13.05
C LEU A 55 0.25 10.52 -13.51
N GLY A 56 0.54 10.85 -14.78
CA GLY A 56 0.29 12.18 -15.34
C GLY A 56 1.31 13.25 -14.93
N TYR A 57 2.47 12.83 -14.42
CA TYR A 57 3.65 13.70 -14.29
C TYR A 57 4.41 13.74 -15.62
N SER A 58 5.28 14.74 -15.80
CA SER A 58 6.10 14.90 -17.01
C SER A 58 7.13 13.79 -17.22
N HIS A 59 7.46 13.05 -16.15
CA HIS A 59 8.37 11.91 -16.16
C HIS A 59 7.74 10.72 -15.45
N SER A 60 8.21 9.52 -15.75
CA SER A 60 7.81 8.31 -15.04
C SER A 60 8.52 8.20 -13.70
N ILE A 61 7.83 7.64 -12.71
CA ILE A 61 8.38 7.44 -11.37
C ILE A 61 8.70 5.97 -11.21
N THR A 62 9.96 5.63 -10.97
CA THR A 62 10.37 4.26 -10.67
C THR A 62 10.44 4.04 -9.16
N VAL A 63 9.82 2.97 -8.67
CA VAL A 63 9.84 2.54 -7.27
C VAL A 63 10.53 1.18 -7.20
N ASN A 64 11.61 1.11 -6.42
CA ASN A 64 12.33 -0.13 -6.18
C ASN A 64 11.77 -0.84 -4.95
N ALA A 65 11.64 -2.16 -5.03
CA ALA A 65 11.26 -3.00 -3.91
C ALA A 65 12.43 -3.04 -2.90
N PRO A 66 12.18 -2.79 -1.61
CA PRO A 66 13.13 -3.14 -0.57
C PRO A 66 13.20 -4.66 -0.42
N GLU A 67 14.21 -5.15 0.30
CA GLU A 67 14.41 -6.58 0.53
C GLU A 67 13.19 -7.27 1.13
N GLY A 68 12.87 -8.47 0.65
CA GLY A 68 11.75 -9.27 1.15
C GLY A 68 10.35 -8.82 0.67
N ILE A 69 10.27 -7.85 -0.25
CA ILE A 69 9.01 -7.42 -0.88
C ILE A 69 9.00 -7.78 -2.36
N THR A 70 7.88 -8.34 -2.80
CA THR A 70 7.58 -8.63 -4.19
C THR A 70 6.39 -7.80 -4.67
N PHE A 71 6.41 -7.46 -5.95
CA PHE A 71 5.33 -6.74 -6.60
C PHE A 71 4.67 -7.63 -7.65
N THR A 72 3.35 -7.73 -7.58
CA THR A 72 2.54 -8.45 -8.56
C THR A 72 1.63 -7.46 -9.27
N VAL A 73 1.71 -7.40 -10.60
CA VAL A 73 0.88 -6.50 -11.42
C VAL A 73 -0.15 -7.36 -12.15
N GLU A 74 -1.41 -7.32 -11.69
CA GLU A 74 -2.52 -8.08 -12.28
C GLU A 74 -3.09 -7.38 -13.53
N GLY A 75 -2.80 -6.10 -13.70
CA GLY A 75 -3.19 -5.31 -14.86
C GLY A 75 -2.61 -3.89 -14.78
N PRO A 76 -2.83 -3.05 -15.80
CA PRO A 76 -2.23 -1.72 -15.84
C PRO A 76 -2.67 -0.81 -14.68
N THR A 77 -3.81 -1.12 -14.05
CA THR A 77 -4.41 -0.33 -12.97
C THR A 77 -4.47 -1.05 -11.63
N ARG A 78 -4.02 -2.29 -11.53
CA ARG A 78 -4.08 -3.09 -10.30
C ARG A 78 -2.72 -3.68 -9.98
N LEU A 79 -2.28 -3.48 -8.74
CA LEU A 79 -1.03 -4.04 -8.25
C LEU A 79 -1.19 -4.54 -6.81
N ALA A 80 -0.42 -5.56 -6.46
CA ALA A 80 -0.33 -6.12 -5.14
C ALA A 80 1.10 -6.01 -4.63
N VAL A 81 1.26 -5.56 -3.39
CA VAL A 81 2.52 -5.57 -2.64
C VAL A 81 2.46 -6.78 -1.72
N GLN A 82 3.41 -7.70 -1.89
CA GLN A 82 3.49 -8.95 -1.14
C GLN A 82 4.81 -9.02 -0.36
N GLY A 83 4.80 -9.69 0.79
CA GLY A 83 6.00 -9.88 1.61
C GLY A 83 5.70 -10.58 2.92
N VAL A 84 6.77 -10.91 3.65
CA VAL A 84 6.69 -11.65 4.93
C VAL A 84 6.41 -10.72 6.10
N ASP A 85 6.97 -9.51 6.10
CA ASP A 85 6.77 -8.54 7.18
C ASP A 85 5.60 -7.59 6.90
N LYS A 86 4.63 -7.60 7.82
CA LYS A 86 3.45 -6.73 7.81
C LYS A 86 3.81 -5.25 7.80
N GLN A 87 4.86 -4.86 8.53
CA GLN A 87 5.28 -3.46 8.60
C GLN A 87 5.85 -3.02 7.26
N ALA A 88 6.83 -3.77 6.72
CA ALA A 88 7.46 -3.47 5.44
C ALA A 88 6.43 -3.38 4.28
N VAL A 89 5.52 -4.37 4.18
CA VAL A 89 4.45 -4.38 3.18
C VAL A 89 3.55 -3.14 3.30
N GLY A 90 3.15 -2.79 4.53
CA GLY A 90 2.33 -1.61 4.80
C GLY A 90 3.03 -0.31 4.45
N GLU A 91 4.30 -0.16 4.81
CA GLU A 91 5.10 1.04 4.55
C GLU A 91 5.30 1.26 3.04
N VAL A 92 5.62 0.19 2.29
CA VAL A 92 5.79 0.30 0.84
C VAL A 92 4.47 0.62 0.15
N ALA A 93 3.37 -0.05 0.54
CA ALA A 93 2.06 0.28 -0.01
C ALA A 93 1.66 1.74 0.29
N ALA A 94 1.98 2.25 1.50
CA ALA A 94 1.75 3.64 1.86
C ALA A 94 2.63 4.61 1.06
N LYS A 95 3.90 4.29 0.81
CA LYS A 95 4.80 5.07 -0.06
C LYS A 95 4.26 5.16 -1.49
N ILE A 96 3.82 4.04 -2.06
CA ILE A 96 3.21 4.01 -3.40
C ILE A 96 1.94 4.86 -3.42
N ARG A 97 1.04 4.72 -2.43
CA ARG A 97 -0.17 5.55 -2.32
C ARG A 97 0.13 7.05 -2.21
N LYS A 98 1.24 7.44 -1.56
CA LYS A 98 1.66 8.84 -1.42
C LYS A 98 2.07 9.48 -2.75
N LEU A 99 2.52 8.70 -3.75
CA LEU A 99 2.93 9.23 -5.06
C LEU A 99 1.81 10.04 -5.74
N ARG A 100 0.58 9.55 -5.67
CA ARG A 100 -0.60 10.27 -6.13
C ARG A 100 -1.80 9.92 -5.26
N LYS A 101 -2.06 10.72 -4.23
CA LYS A 101 -3.21 10.53 -3.34
C LYS A 101 -4.53 10.63 -4.12
N PRO A 102 -5.58 9.88 -3.72
CA PRO A 102 -6.89 10.00 -4.34
C PRO A 102 -7.44 11.41 -4.18
N GLU A 103 -7.79 12.06 -5.28
CA GLU A 103 -8.35 13.40 -5.26
C GLU A 103 -9.83 13.39 -4.78
N PRO A 104 -10.31 14.46 -4.14
CA PRO A 104 -11.66 14.50 -3.58
C PRO A 104 -12.77 14.69 -4.62
N TYR A 105 -12.48 14.95 -5.90
CA TYR A 105 -13.51 15.17 -6.91
C TYR A 105 -13.76 13.93 -7.77
N LYS A 106 -12.86 13.61 -8.71
CA LYS A 106 -13.02 12.44 -9.60
C LYS A 106 -12.36 11.18 -9.05
N GLY A 107 -11.75 11.23 -7.85
CA GLY A 107 -11.12 10.08 -7.22
C GLY A 107 -9.87 9.57 -7.93
N LYS A 108 -9.29 10.36 -8.86
CA LYS A 108 -8.04 10.00 -9.53
C LYS A 108 -6.89 9.90 -8.53
N GLY A 109 -6.05 8.89 -8.69
CA GLY A 109 -4.91 8.60 -7.83
C GLY A 109 -4.81 7.11 -7.53
N ILE A 110 -3.93 6.78 -6.58
CA ILE A 110 -3.70 5.43 -6.09
C ILE A 110 -4.44 5.28 -4.77
N ARG A 111 -5.22 4.22 -4.63
CA ARG A 111 -5.97 3.87 -3.43
C ARG A 111 -5.78 2.41 -3.06
N TYR A 112 -6.11 2.02 -1.84
CA TYR A 112 -6.22 0.59 -1.52
C TYR A 112 -7.46 -0.02 -2.20
N ALA A 113 -7.40 -1.31 -2.50
CA ALA A 113 -8.56 -2.06 -2.96
C ALA A 113 -9.68 -1.96 -1.90
N GLY A 114 -10.86 -1.50 -2.32
CA GLY A 114 -11.99 -1.26 -1.41
C GLY A 114 -11.90 0.00 -0.54
N GLU A 115 -10.88 0.86 -0.70
CA GLU A 115 -10.79 2.12 0.05
C GLU A 115 -11.94 3.07 -0.32
N GLN A 116 -12.71 3.50 0.68
CA GLN A 116 -13.78 4.48 0.48
C GLN A 116 -13.20 5.91 0.45
N VAL A 117 -13.12 6.48 -0.76
CA VAL A 117 -12.67 7.86 -0.97
C VAL A 117 -13.86 8.81 -0.89
N ARG A 118 -13.83 9.77 0.05
CA ARG A 118 -14.86 10.82 0.16
C ARG A 118 -14.82 11.69 -1.09
N ARG A 119 -15.95 11.76 -1.80
CA ARG A 119 -16.10 12.60 -2.99
C ARG A 119 -16.89 13.87 -2.66
N LYS A 120 -16.41 15.00 -3.17
CA LYS A 120 -17.09 16.29 -3.20
C LYS A 120 -17.65 16.50 -4.60
N VAL A 121 -18.86 17.04 -4.67
CA VAL A 121 -19.46 17.41 -5.95
C VAL A 121 -18.67 18.61 -6.50
N GLY A 122 -18.33 18.56 -7.78
CA GLY A 122 -17.81 19.74 -8.48
C GLY A 122 -18.89 20.81 -8.61
N LYS A 123 -18.51 22.02 -9.07
CA LYS A 123 -19.51 23.01 -9.48
C LYS A 123 -20.35 22.42 -10.62
N ALA A 124 -21.67 22.57 -10.53
CA ALA A 124 -22.58 22.31 -11.63
C ALA A 124 -22.23 23.28 -12.77
N GLY A 125 -21.46 22.81 -13.74
CA GLY A 125 -20.99 23.61 -14.87
C GLY A 125 -21.12 22.80 -16.14
N LYS A 126 -22.36 22.81 -16.68
CA LYS A 126 -22.87 22.22 -17.92
C LYS A 126 -22.70 20.71 -18.11
#